data_AF-A0A7W5AMZ8-F1
#
_entry.id   AF-A0A7W5AMZ8-F1
#
_cell.length_a   1.000
_cell.length_b   1.000
_cell.length_c   1.000
_cell.angle_alpha   90.00
_cell.angle_beta   90.00
_cell.angle_gamma   90.00
#
_symmetry.space_group_name_H-M   'P 1'
#
loop_
_entity.id
_entity.type
_entity.pdbx_description
1 polymer ?
#
loop_
_entity_poly.entity_id
_entity_poly.type
_entity_poly.pdbx_seq_one_letter_code
_entity_poly.pdbx_strand_id
1 'polypeptide(L)'
;MTGTDRERLDTALANLRGQGVAVVVDLSGSSGVRDWDHADYLKAAATAGTGRWVGTHVGCDEHRGAYWDADGTLRYGHTNKPVTEVWLHHSHPEVARLLVDALAAAGLAVSWDGNPDSSVLLALAGGR
;
A
#
# COMPACT_ATOMS: atom_id res chain seq x y z
N MET A 1 -14.99 3.22 -14.51
CA MET A 1 -13.84 4.03 -14.05
C MET A 1 -12.67 3.75 -14.98
N THR A 2 -12.12 4.79 -15.62
CA THR A 2 -10.97 4.72 -16.52
C THR A 2 -9.76 5.29 -15.80
N GLY A 3 -8.67 4.52 -15.71
CA GLY A 3 -7.43 4.91 -15.04
C GLY A 3 -6.53 3.69 -14.83
N THR A 4 -5.22 3.90 -14.75
CA THR A 4 -4.21 2.88 -14.40
C THR A 4 -4.36 2.41 -12.95
N ASP A 5 -3.77 1.26 -12.59
CA ASP A 5 -3.78 0.80 -11.19
C ASP A 5 -3.11 1.82 -10.25
N ARG A 6 -2.10 2.55 -10.73
CA ARG A 6 -1.50 3.67 -10.02
C ARG A 6 -2.52 4.74 -9.65
N GLU A 7 -3.27 5.25 -10.63
CA GLU A 7 -4.24 6.34 -10.41
C GLU A 7 -5.38 5.90 -9.49
N ARG A 8 -5.82 4.64 -9.61
CA ARG A 8 -6.83 4.04 -8.73
C ARG A 8 -6.30 3.90 -7.30
N LEU A 9 -5.06 3.45 -7.13
CA LEU A 9 -4.42 3.35 -5.82
C LEU A 9 -4.26 4.74 -5.20
N ASP A 10 -3.74 5.72 -5.95
CA ASP A 10 -3.59 7.10 -5.47
C ASP A 10 -4.93 7.69 -4.99
N THR A 11 -6.01 7.42 -5.73
CA THR A 11 -7.38 7.82 -5.34
C THR A 11 -7.83 7.15 -4.04
N ALA A 12 -7.66 5.83 -3.91
CA ALA A 12 -8.03 5.10 -2.71
C ALA A 12 -7.24 5.58 -1.47
N LEU A 13 -5.93 5.80 -1.63
CA LEU A 13 -5.07 6.28 -0.55
C LEU A 13 -5.37 7.74 -0.16
N ALA A 14 -5.72 8.59 -1.13
CA ALA A 14 -6.19 9.95 -0.84
C ALA A 14 -7.49 9.94 -0.03
N ASN A 15 -8.43 9.06 -0.37
CA ASN A 15 -9.68 8.91 0.38
C ASN A 15 -9.45 8.45 1.83
N LEU A 16 -8.46 7.57 2.07
CA LEU A 16 -8.08 7.17 3.43
C LEU A 16 -7.48 8.31 4.23
N ARG A 17 -6.58 9.10 3.61
CA ARG A 17 -6.02 10.30 4.26
C ARG A 17 -7.12 11.28 4.66
N GLY A 18 -8.13 11.47 3.79
CA GLY A 18 -9.32 12.29 4.09
C GLY A 18 -10.16 11.78 5.27
N GLN A 19 -10.02 10.51 5.64
CA GLN A 19 -10.69 9.88 6.80
C GLN A 19 -9.79 9.83 8.06
N GLY A 20 -8.67 10.56 8.06
CA GLY A 20 -7.76 10.64 9.20
C GLY A 20 -6.90 9.39 9.39
N VAL A 21 -6.65 8.64 8.32
CA VAL A 21 -5.71 7.50 8.31
C VAL A 21 -4.37 7.97 7.77
N ALA A 22 -3.29 7.77 8.52
CA ALA A 22 -1.95 7.97 8.01
C ALA A 22 -1.59 6.85 7.03
N VAL A 23 -1.04 7.21 5.87
CA VAL A 23 -0.74 6.25 4.79
C VAL A 23 0.73 6.33 4.43
N VAL A 24 1.42 5.19 4.53
CA VAL A 24 2.84 5.02 4.18
C VAL A 24 2.95 4.00 3.04
N VAL A 25 3.42 4.43 1.87
CA VAL A 25 3.77 3.52 0.77
C VAL A 25 5.21 3.80 0.42
N ASP A 26 6.11 2.92 0.82
CA ASP A 26 7.52 3.08 0.52
C ASP A 26 7.92 2.26 -0.70
N LEU A 27 8.54 2.96 -1.65
CA LEU A 27 9.07 2.44 -2.90
C LEU A 27 10.60 2.66 -3.01
N SER A 28 11.26 3.19 -1.97
CA SER A 28 12.56 3.86 -2.07
C SER A 28 13.78 2.94 -2.17
N GLY A 29 13.72 1.71 -1.67
CA GLY A 29 14.89 0.81 -1.63
C GLY A 29 15.83 1.09 -0.48
N SER A 30 15.35 1.67 0.62
CA SER A 30 16.22 2.13 1.71
C SER A 30 16.50 1.05 2.75
N SER A 31 17.76 1.00 3.20
CA SER A 31 18.24 0.02 4.19
C SER A 31 17.79 0.23 5.62
N GLY A 32 17.06 1.31 5.87
CA GLY A 32 16.33 1.49 7.12
C GLY A 32 15.02 0.68 7.16
N VAL A 33 14.54 0.24 6.00
CA VAL A 33 13.16 -0.21 5.83
C VAL A 33 13.14 -1.71 5.57
N ARG A 34 12.81 -2.47 6.62
CA ARG A 34 12.38 -3.87 6.46
C ARG A 34 10.89 -3.87 6.11
N ASP A 35 10.41 -4.93 5.47
CA ASP A 35 8.99 -5.16 5.06
C ASP A 35 7.91 -4.93 6.15
N TRP A 36 8.33 -4.58 7.37
CA TRP A 36 7.55 -4.57 8.59
C TRP A 36 7.99 -3.43 9.52
N ASP A 37 8.59 -2.34 9.03
CA ASP A 37 9.05 -1.26 9.92
C ASP A 37 7.85 -0.49 10.50
N HIS A 38 7.24 -1.11 11.51
CA HIS A 38 6.09 -0.61 12.25
C HIS A 38 6.39 0.77 12.84
N ALA A 39 7.66 1.11 13.11
CA ALA A 39 8.04 2.42 13.61
C ALA A 39 7.72 3.54 12.61
N ASP A 40 7.84 3.30 11.30
CA ASP A 40 7.49 4.28 10.27
C ASP A 40 5.99 4.57 10.26
N TYR A 41 5.17 3.53 10.38
CA TYR A 41 3.72 3.68 10.44
C TYR A 41 3.28 4.46 11.67
N LEU A 42 3.86 4.12 12.84
CA LEU A 42 3.59 4.83 14.09
C LEU A 42 4.04 6.29 14.03
N LYS A 43 5.20 6.56 13.43
CA LYS A 43 5.72 7.92 13.24
C LYS A 43 4.84 8.74 12.30
N ALA A 44 4.37 8.15 11.21
CA ALA A 44 3.44 8.79 10.28
C ALA A 44 2.09 9.10 10.96
N ALA A 45 1.55 8.15 11.71
CA ALA A 45 0.33 8.31 12.49
C ALA A 45 0.47 9.45 13.52
N ALA A 46 1.55 9.45 14.31
CA ALA A 46 1.83 10.47 15.31
C ALA A 46 1.97 11.86 14.67
N THR A 47 2.65 11.96 13.54
CA THR A 47 2.82 13.23 12.79
C THR A 47 1.48 13.76 12.26
N ALA A 48 0.59 12.86 11.85
CA ALA A 48 -0.77 13.19 11.44
C ALA A 48 -1.76 13.37 12.61
N GLY A 49 -1.30 13.24 13.87
CA GLY A 49 -2.16 13.37 15.06
C GLY A 49 -3.22 12.27 15.18
N THR A 50 -2.97 11.08 14.62
CA THR A 50 -3.90 9.94 14.60
C THR A 50 -3.23 8.68 15.13
N GLY A 51 -4.04 7.73 15.63
CA GLY A 51 -3.59 6.36 15.93
C GLY A 51 -3.83 5.39 14.76
N ARG A 52 -4.42 5.87 13.66
CA ARG A 52 -4.86 5.07 12.52
C ARG A 52 -3.82 5.11 11.43
N TRP A 53 -3.33 3.95 11.00
CA TRP A 53 -2.37 3.88 9.92
C TRP A 53 -2.60 2.68 9.00
N VAL A 54 -2.17 2.87 7.75
CA VAL A 54 -1.96 1.82 6.75
C VAL A 54 -0.55 1.99 6.20
N GLY A 55 0.13 0.89 5.93
CA GLY A 55 1.32 0.99 5.10
C GLY A 55 1.87 -0.29 4.53
N THR A 56 2.85 -0.10 3.65
CA THR A 56 3.57 -1.16 2.96
C THR A 56 4.95 -0.65 2.54
N HIS A 57 5.90 -1.57 2.46
CA HIS A 57 7.27 -1.30 2.05
C HIS A 57 7.65 -2.15 0.82
N VAL A 58 6.86 -2.05 -0.26
CA VAL A 58 7.08 -2.81 -1.52
C VAL A 58 8.45 -2.54 -2.13
N GLY A 59 9.03 -1.37 -1.87
CA GLY A 59 10.37 -1.04 -2.30
C GLY A 59 11.43 -1.35 -1.25
N CYS A 60 11.31 -2.37 -0.41
CA CYS A 60 12.36 -2.70 0.57
C CYS A 60 13.73 -2.97 -0.08
N ASP A 61 14.77 -3.08 0.76
CA ASP A 61 16.14 -3.39 0.35
C ASP A 61 16.27 -4.61 -0.56
N GLU A 62 15.53 -5.68 -0.25
CA GLU A 62 15.54 -6.92 -1.03
C GLU A 62 15.09 -6.66 -2.47
N HIS A 63 14.23 -5.65 -2.66
CA HIS A 63 13.71 -5.25 -3.94
C HIS A 63 14.54 -4.15 -4.61
N ARG A 64 15.47 -3.52 -3.89
CA ARG A 64 16.24 -2.32 -4.29
C ARG A 64 15.32 -1.22 -4.81
N GLY A 65 14.21 -1.03 -4.10
CA GLY A 65 13.16 -0.09 -4.46
C GLY A 65 12.11 -0.70 -5.39
N ALA A 66 11.09 0.10 -5.66
CA ALA A 66 10.04 -0.19 -6.62
C ALA A 66 9.68 1.11 -7.36
N TYR A 67 9.09 0.99 -8.54
CA TYR A 67 8.69 2.17 -9.32
C TYR A 67 7.54 1.85 -10.26
N TRP A 68 6.73 2.86 -10.54
CA TRP A 68 5.71 2.78 -11.59
C TRP A 68 6.36 3.12 -12.93
N ASP A 69 6.24 2.23 -13.92
CA ASP A 69 6.66 2.53 -15.29
C ASP A 69 5.66 3.45 -16.01
N ALA A 70 5.97 3.78 -17.27
CA ALA A 70 5.16 4.68 -18.10
C ALA A 70 3.77 4.11 -18.40
N ASP A 71 3.61 2.78 -18.36
CA ASP A 71 2.34 2.09 -18.59
C ASP A 71 1.52 1.95 -17.30
N GLY A 72 2.04 2.45 -16.18
CA GLY A 72 1.39 2.38 -14.87
C GLY A 72 1.48 0.99 -14.25
N THR A 73 2.50 0.20 -14.60
CA THR A 73 2.83 -1.07 -13.92
C THR A 73 3.85 -0.84 -12.82
N LEU A 74 3.57 -1.31 -11.62
CA LEU A 74 4.52 -1.29 -10.52
C LEU A 74 5.57 -2.39 -10.73
N ARG A 75 6.86 -2.04 -10.62
CA ARG A 75 7.99 -2.94 -10.87
C ARG A 75 9.00 -2.88 -9.75
N TYR A 76 9.59 -4.03 -9.42
CA TYR A 76 10.73 -4.09 -8.51
C TYR A 76 11.98 -3.52 -9.18
N GLY A 77 12.74 -2.69 -8.46
CA GLY A 77 13.92 -1.99 -8.99
C GLY A 77 15.03 -2.93 -9.45
N HIS A 78 15.34 -3.97 -8.66
CA HIS A 78 16.45 -4.89 -8.95
C HIS A 78 16.19 -5.87 -10.12
N THR A 79 14.97 -6.42 -10.22
CA THR A 79 14.64 -7.45 -11.21
C THR A 79 13.88 -6.91 -12.41
N ASN A 80 13.33 -5.70 -12.30
CA ASN A 80 12.41 -5.17 -13.28
C ASN A 80 11.20 -6.10 -13.54
N LYS A 81 10.84 -6.94 -12.57
CA LYS A 81 9.65 -7.79 -12.64
C LYS A 81 8.44 -6.99 -12.16
N PRO A 82 7.26 -7.19 -12.77
CA PRO A 82 6.04 -6.61 -12.26
C PRO A 82 5.76 -7.07 -10.83
N VAL A 83 5.30 -6.14 -10.00
CA VAL A 83 4.68 -6.44 -8.72
C VAL A 83 3.25 -6.87 -9.00
N THR A 84 2.93 -8.10 -8.63
CA THR A 84 1.59 -8.67 -8.86
C THR A 84 0.69 -8.50 -7.66
N GLU A 85 1.27 -8.30 -6.48
CA GLU A 85 0.58 -8.28 -5.21
C GLU A 85 1.25 -7.29 -4.25
N VAL A 86 0.45 -6.56 -3.49
CA VAL A 86 0.91 -5.63 -2.44
C VAL A 86 0.20 -5.98 -1.14
N TRP A 87 0.98 -6.14 -0.08
CA TRP A 87 0.51 -6.45 1.26
C TRP A 87 0.44 -5.16 2.06
N LEU A 88 -0.76 -4.75 2.43
CA LEU A 88 -1.03 -3.50 3.13
C LEU A 88 -1.34 -3.82 4.60
N HIS A 89 -0.40 -3.45 5.47
CA HIS A 89 -0.54 -3.55 6.91
C HIS A 89 -1.41 -2.41 7.44
N HIS A 90 -2.03 -2.62 8.60
CA HIS A 90 -2.91 -1.63 9.20
C HIS A 90 -2.89 -1.68 10.74
N SER A 91 -3.28 -0.58 11.36
CA SER A 91 -3.30 -0.48 12.82
C SER A 91 -4.44 -1.26 13.49
N HIS A 92 -5.62 -1.34 12.86
CA HIS A 92 -6.82 -1.94 13.43
C HIS A 92 -7.78 -2.51 12.37
N PRO A 93 -8.64 -3.48 12.72
CA PRO A 93 -9.65 -4.07 11.81
C PRO A 93 -10.58 -3.06 11.14
N GLU A 94 -10.92 -1.96 11.82
CA GLU A 94 -11.74 -0.89 11.23
C GLU A 94 -11.00 -0.20 10.06
N VAL A 95 -9.69 0.01 10.21
CA VAL A 95 -8.86 0.59 9.15
C VAL A 95 -8.71 -0.38 7.99
N ALA A 96 -8.61 -1.69 8.26
CA ALA A 96 -8.62 -2.73 7.24
C ALA A 96 -9.90 -2.68 6.38
N ARG A 97 -11.07 -2.53 7.02
CA ARG A 97 -12.35 -2.38 6.31
C ARG A 97 -12.38 -1.13 5.45
N LEU A 98 -11.97 0.02 6.00
CA LEU A 98 -11.90 1.26 5.22
C LEU A 98 -10.96 1.13 4.01
N LEU A 99 -9.84 0.42 4.18
CA LEU A 99 -8.90 0.17 3.11
C LEU A 99 -9.51 -0.72 2.02
N VAL A 100 -10.15 -1.82 2.40
CA VAL A 100 -10.87 -2.70 1.46
C VAL A 100 -11.94 -1.93 0.70
N ASP A 101 -12.77 -1.15 1.41
CA ASP A 101 -13.84 -0.36 0.80
C ASP A 101 -13.27 0.69 -0.16
N ALA A 102 -12.20 1.39 0.22
CA ALA A 102 -11.57 2.40 -0.62
C ALA A 102 -10.93 1.79 -1.89
N LEU A 103 -10.24 0.66 -1.78
CA LEU A 103 -9.63 -0.05 -2.90
C LEU A 103 -10.70 -0.63 -3.84
N ALA A 104 -11.73 -1.27 -3.29
CA ALA A 104 -12.84 -1.82 -4.06
C ALA A 104 -13.62 -0.72 -4.78
N ALA A 105 -13.89 0.40 -4.11
CA ALA A 105 -14.52 1.57 -4.72
C ALA A 105 -13.68 2.19 -5.84
N ALA A 106 -12.36 2.07 -5.79
CA ALA A 106 -11.46 2.47 -6.87
C ALA A 106 -11.37 1.43 -8.02
N GLY A 107 -12.06 0.29 -7.90
CA GLY A 107 -12.07 -0.79 -8.89
C GLY A 107 -10.82 -1.67 -8.87
N LEU A 108 -10.10 -1.71 -7.74
CA LEU A 108 -8.94 -2.58 -7.54
C LEU A 108 -9.35 -3.94 -6.99
N ALA A 109 -8.61 -4.98 -7.39
CA ALA A 109 -8.81 -6.33 -6.88
C ALA A 109 -8.19 -6.45 -5.49
N VAL A 110 -9.03 -6.54 -4.46
CA VAL A 110 -8.62 -6.53 -3.05
C VAL A 110 -9.24 -7.70 -2.30
N SER A 111 -8.50 -8.26 -1.34
CA SER A 111 -9.01 -9.28 -0.42
C SER A 111 -8.44 -9.11 0.98
N TRP A 112 -9.25 -9.45 1.97
CA TRP A 112 -8.87 -9.53 3.38
C TRP A 112 -9.70 -10.62 4.04
N ASP A 113 -9.07 -11.46 4.87
CA ASP A 113 -9.72 -12.61 5.51
C ASP A 113 -10.50 -12.25 6.80
N GLY A 114 -10.46 -10.98 7.20
CA GLY A 114 -11.11 -10.48 8.41
C GLY A 114 -10.28 -10.67 9.69
N ASN A 115 -9.09 -11.26 9.60
CA ASN A 115 -8.18 -11.41 10.73
C ASN A 115 -7.55 -10.05 11.09
N PRO A 116 -7.66 -9.58 12.35
CA PRO A 116 -7.04 -8.33 12.80
C PRO A 116 -5.54 -8.22 12.58
N ASP A 117 -4.84 -9.36 12.53
CA ASP A 117 -3.39 -9.44 12.42
C ASP A 117 -2.91 -9.72 10.99
N SER A 118 -3.83 -9.94 10.04
CA SER A 118 -3.49 -10.18 8.63
C SER A 118 -3.43 -8.86 7.85
N SER A 119 -2.68 -8.86 6.75
CA SER A 119 -2.64 -7.72 5.82
C SER A 119 -3.82 -7.76 4.87
N VAL A 120 -4.20 -6.58 4.35
CA VAL A 120 -5.06 -6.48 3.17
C VAL A 120 -4.20 -6.75 1.93
N LEU A 121 -4.61 -7.69 1.11
CA LEU A 121 -3.92 -8.05 -0.15
C LEU A 121 -4.54 -7.27 -1.31
N LEU A 122 -3.72 -6.53 -2.03
CA LEU A 122 -4.05 -5.85 -3.28
C LEU A 122 -3.40 -6.59 -4.45
N ALA A 123 -4.20 -7.16 -5.34
CA ALA A 123 -3.71 -7.74 -6.59
C ALA A 123 -3.62 -6.65 -7.68
N LEU A 124 -2.46 -6.55 -8.33
CA LEU A 124 -2.16 -5.60 -9.40
C LEU A 124 -2.23 -6.29 -10.76
N ALA A 125 -2.84 -5.61 -11.75
CA ALA A 125 -3.08 -6.18 -13.07
C ALA A 125 -1.81 -6.31 -13.93
N GLY A 126 -0.76 -5.54 -13.62
CA GLY A 126 0.49 -5.46 -14.40
C GLY A 126 1.37 -6.71 -14.39
N GLY A 127 0.95 -7.80 -13.73
CA GLY A 127 1.62 -9.10 -13.69
C GLY A 127 1.34 -10.07 -14.83
N ARG A 128 0.60 -9.67 -15.87
CA ARG A 128 0.21 -10.54 -16.98
C ARG A 128 1.11 -10.41 -18.19
#